data_AF-A0A0T7A6Z9-F1
#
_entry.id   AF-A0A0T7A6Z9-F1
#
_cell.length_a   1.000
_cell.length_b   1.000
_cell.length_c   1.000
_cell.angle_alpha   90.00
_cell.angle_beta   90.00
_cell.angle_gamma   90.00
#
_symmetry.space_group_name_H-M   'P 1'
#
loop_
_entity.id
_entity.type
_entity.pdbx_description
1 polymer ?
#
loop_
_entity_poly.entity_id
_entity_poly.type
_entity_poly.pdbx_seq_one_letter_code
_entity_poly.pdbx_strand_id
1 'polypeptide(L)'
;MNTANLQLQGLIMAVACLADTLVQKGILSHSDLSAALGEAENRIENSDDRKLSDANRAATMFPIRVLLLANQESQSGRKLSFSEYAELVGKLT
;
A
#
# COMPACT_ATOMS: atom_id res chain seq x y z
N MET A 1 -3.47 -4.99 19.02
CA MET A 1 -3.57 -3.91 18.01
C MET A 1 -3.97 -2.63 18.74
N ASN A 2 -3.25 -1.52 18.56
CA ASN A 2 -3.61 -0.24 19.20
C ASN A 2 -4.49 0.62 18.26
N THR A 3 -5.05 1.72 18.77
CA THR A 3 -5.93 2.61 18.00
C THR A 3 -5.24 3.24 16.79
N ALA A 4 -3.94 3.56 16.89
CA ALA A 4 -3.17 4.07 15.77
C ALA A 4 -3.09 3.07 14.60
N ASN A 5 -2.88 1.78 14.89
CA ASN A 5 -2.88 0.74 13.86
C ASN A 5 -4.25 0.58 13.18
N LEU A 6 -5.35 0.71 13.94
CA LEU A 6 -6.71 0.68 13.41
C LEU A 6 -7.01 1.89 12.50
N GLN A 7 -6.57 3.08 12.90
CA GLN A 7 -6.71 4.29 12.10
C GLN A 7 -5.94 4.19 10.79
N LEU A 8 -4.71 3.68 10.84
CA LEU A 8 -3.89 3.45 9.65
C LEU A 8 -4.52 2.39 8.74
N GLN A 9 -5.04 1.29 9.29
CA GLN A 9 -5.79 0.28 8.54
C GLN A 9 -6.98 0.91 7.80
N GLY A 10 -7.80 1.70 8.49
CA GLY A 10 -8.95 2.38 7.88
C GLY A 10 -8.53 3.33 6.76
N LEU A 11 -7.46 4.10 6.97
CA LEU A 11 -6.92 5.03 5.98
C LEU A 11 -6.40 4.29 4.74
N ILE A 12 -5.63 3.21 4.91
CA ILE A 12 -5.12 2.41 3.80
C ILE A 12 -6.27 1.86 2.94
N MET A 13 -7.31 1.31 3.57
CA MET A 13 -8.46 0.79 2.85
C MET A 13 -9.27 1.88 2.15
N ALA A 14 -9.42 3.05 2.78
CA ALA A 14 -10.07 4.19 2.13
C ALA A 14 -9.31 4.64 0.88
N VAL A 15 -7.97 4.73 0.95
CA VAL A 15 -7.12 5.07 -0.19
C VAL A 15 -7.21 4.00 -1.28
N ALA A 16 -7.20 2.71 -0.94
CA ALA A 16 -7.36 1.62 -1.91
C ALA A 16 -8.69 1.74 -2.68
N CYS A 17 -9.79 2.01 -2.00
CA CYS A 17 -11.10 2.19 -2.62
C CYS A 17 -11.14 3.45 -3.53
N LEU A 18 -10.54 4.55 -3.09
CA LEU A 18 -10.44 5.77 -3.91
C LEU A 18 -9.61 5.52 -5.17
N ALA A 19 -8.46 4.88 -5.03
CA ALA A 19 -7.58 4.52 -6.14
C ALA A 19 -8.30 3.63 -7.16
N ASP A 20 -8.96 2.56 -6.71
CA ASP A 20 -9.77 1.69 -7.56
C ASP A 20 -10.88 2.47 -8.28
N THR A 21 -11.56 3.38 -7.58
CA THR A 21 -12.61 4.24 -8.17
C THR A 21 -12.05 5.15 -9.28
N LEU A 22 -10.85 5.72 -9.08
CA LEU A 22 -10.19 6.55 -10.08
C LEU A 22 -9.80 5.74 -11.32
N VAL A 23 -9.33 4.51 -11.12
CA VAL A 23 -8.98 3.59 -12.21
C VAL A 23 -10.23 3.18 -13.00
N GLN A 24 -11.31 2.80 -12.32
CA GLN A 24 -12.58 2.45 -12.98
C GLN A 24 -13.18 3.61 -13.77
N LYS A 25 -12.92 4.86 -13.34
CA LYS A 25 -13.33 6.07 -14.07
C LYS A 25 -12.39 6.44 -15.21
N GLY A 26 -11.31 5.69 -15.44
CA GLY A 26 -10.31 5.96 -16.47
C GLY A 26 -9.45 7.20 -16.20
N ILE A 27 -9.42 7.69 -14.95
CA ILE A 27 -8.63 8.87 -14.57
C ILE A 27 -7.16 8.47 -14.39
N LEU A 28 -6.92 7.26 -13.90
CA LEU A 28 -5.59 6.65 -13.78
C LEU A 28 -5.62 5.26 -14.41
N SER A 29 -4.51 4.80 -14.95
CA SER A 29 -4.30 3.38 -15.25
C SER A 29 -3.73 2.65 -14.03
N HIS A 30 -3.88 1.32 -13.99
CA HIS A 30 -3.19 0.48 -13.02
C HIS A 30 -1.66 0.69 -13.07
N SER A 31 -1.09 0.95 -14.25
CA SER A 31 0.35 1.25 -14.39
C SER A 31 0.74 2.60 -13.80
N ASP A 32 -0.09 3.65 -13.97
CA ASP A 32 0.17 4.97 -13.36
C ASP A 32 0.20 4.87 -11.84
N LEU A 33 -0.75 4.12 -11.27
CA LEU A 33 -0.82 3.91 -9.84
C LEU A 33 0.37 3.09 -9.32
N SER A 34 0.75 2.02 -10.01
CA SER A 34 1.94 1.22 -9.66
C SER A 34 3.22 2.05 -9.72
N ALA A 35 3.37 2.91 -10.74
CA ALA A 35 4.53 3.79 -10.87
C ALA A 35 4.59 4.80 -9.71
N ALA A 36 3.48 5.47 -9.40
CA ALA A 36 3.41 6.44 -8.31
C ALA A 36 3.70 5.81 -6.94
N LEU A 37 3.15 4.61 -6.67
CA LEU A 37 3.41 3.87 -5.43
C LEU A 37 4.84 3.35 -5.35
N GLY A 38 5.40 2.86 -6.45
CA GLY A 38 6.82 2.45 -6.52
C GLY A 38 7.77 3.62 -6.32
N GLU A 39 7.44 4.81 -6.81
CA GLU A 39 8.20 6.03 -6.52
C GLU A 39 8.16 6.37 -5.02
N ALA A 40 7.00 6.24 -4.38
CA ALA A 40 6.87 6.46 -2.93
C ALA A 40 7.71 5.46 -2.12
N GLU A 41 7.73 4.19 -2.52
CA GLU A 41 8.58 3.16 -1.87
C GLU A 41 10.06 3.51 -2.03
N ASN A 42 10.50 3.83 -3.25
CA ASN A 42 11.87 4.26 -3.53
C ASN A 42 12.30 5.48 -2.71
N ARG A 43 11.40 6.46 -2.52
CA ARG A 43 11.70 7.64 -1.69
C ARG A 43 11.92 7.28 -0.22
N ILE A 44 11.22 6.27 0.30
CA ILE A 44 11.44 5.76 1.67
C ILE A 44 12.73 4.97 1.76
N GLU A 45 13.03 4.11 0.78
CA GLU A 45 14.28 3.35 0.73
C GLU A 45 15.50 4.26 0.74
N ASN A 46 15.48 5.25 -0.15
CA ASN A 46 16.57 6.22 -0.33
C ASN A 46 16.48 7.39 0.66
N SER A 47 15.52 7.38 1.59
CA SER A 47 15.48 8.41 2.62
C SER A 47 16.72 8.27 3.51
N ASP A 48 17.44 9.39 3.65
CA ASP A 48 18.67 9.49 4.45
C ASP A 48 18.38 9.46 5.96
N ASP A 49 17.18 9.03 6.37
CA ASP A 49 16.76 8.89 7.75
C ASP A 49 17.37 7.61 8.35
N ARG A 50 18.70 7.63 8.47
CA ARG A 50 19.55 6.55 9.00
C ARG A 50 19.27 6.21 10.47
N LYS A 51 18.28 6.87 11.09
CA LYS A 51 17.89 6.68 12.48
C LYS A 51 16.77 5.65 12.67
N LEU A 52 16.07 5.28 11.59
CA LEU A 52 15.03 4.26 11.68
C LEU A 52 15.65 2.86 11.70
N SER A 53 15.23 2.03 12.65
CA SER A 53 15.51 0.59 12.61
C SER A 53 14.84 -0.05 11.40
N ASP A 54 15.30 -1.25 11.02
CA ASP A 54 14.72 -2.01 9.91
C ASP A 54 13.21 -2.27 10.12
N ALA A 55 12.80 -2.52 11.37
CA ALA A 55 11.39 -2.70 11.72
C ALA A 55 10.55 -1.43 11.48
N ASN A 56 11.08 -0.25 11.83
CA ASN A 56 10.38 1.02 11.59
C ASN A 56 10.34 1.36 10.10
N ARG A 57 11.40 1.04 9.35
CA ARG A 57 11.43 1.18 7.89
C ARG A 57 10.37 0.28 7.23
N ALA A 58 10.31 -0.98 7.64
CA ALA A 58 9.29 -1.93 7.17
C ALA A 58 7.86 -1.45 7.51
N ALA A 59 7.64 -0.93 8.72
CA ALA A 59 6.35 -0.36 9.12
C ALA A 59 5.94 0.84 8.25
N THR A 60 6.92 1.65 7.82
CA THR A 60 6.69 2.81 6.93
C THR A 60 6.36 2.35 5.50
N MET A 61 6.97 1.28 5.01
CA MET A 61 6.68 0.70 3.69
C MET A 61 5.36 -0.06 3.63
N PHE A 62 4.92 -0.63 4.74
CA PHE A 62 3.76 -1.51 4.79
C PHE A 62 2.49 -0.94 4.12
N PRO A 63 2.08 0.32 4.37
CA PRO A 63 0.93 0.93 3.69
C PRO A 63 1.06 0.93 2.16
N ILE A 64 2.25 1.21 1.64
CA ILE A 64 2.51 1.28 0.20
C ILE A 64 2.42 -0.11 -0.43
N ARG A 65 3.00 -1.11 0.24
CA ARG A 65 2.93 -2.51 -0.21
C ARG A 65 1.51 -3.05 -0.23
N VAL A 66 0.69 -2.70 0.77
CA VAL A 66 -0.75 -3.03 0.75
C VAL A 66 -1.45 -2.38 -0.45
N LEU A 67 -1.18 -1.11 -0.74
CA LEU A 67 -1.79 -0.41 -1.88
C LEU A 67 -1.33 -0.97 -3.24
N LEU A 68 -0.07 -1.39 -3.36
CA LEU A 68 0.45 -2.07 -4.55
C LEU A 68 -0.28 -3.39 -4.78
N LEU A 69 -0.43 -4.22 -3.74
CA LEU A 69 -1.21 -5.46 -3.83
C LEU A 69 -2.68 -5.19 -4.13
N ALA A 70 -3.29 -4.17 -3.53
CA ALA A 70 -4.66 -3.80 -3.82
C ALA A 70 -4.86 -3.42 -5.29
N ASN A 71 -3.91 -2.70 -5.88
CA ASN A 71 -3.91 -2.36 -7.30
C ASN A 71 -3.79 -3.61 -8.20
N GLN A 72 -2.88 -4.54 -7.87
CA GLN A 72 -2.67 -5.79 -8.61
C GLN A 72 -3.90 -6.71 -8.54
N GLU A 73 -4.49 -6.84 -7.36
CA GLU A 73 -5.68 -7.65 -7.14
C GLU A 73 -6.90 -7.05 -7.84
N SER A 74 -7.07 -5.72 -7.77
CA SER A 74 -8.13 -5.02 -8.51
C SER A 74 -8.01 -5.22 -10.01
N GLN A 75 -6.78 -5.18 -10.56
CA GLN A 75 -6.53 -5.48 -11.98
C GLN A 75 -6.97 -6.91 -12.37
N SER A 76 -6.90 -7.84 -11.42
CA SER A 76 -7.35 -9.22 -11.56
C SER A 76 -8.84 -9.41 -11.22
N GLY A 77 -9.58 -8.32 -10.97
CA GLY A 77 -10.99 -8.32 -10.60
C GLY A 77 -11.28 -8.76 -9.16
N ARG A 78 -10.26 -8.82 -8.28
CA ARG A 78 -10.39 -9.23 -6.88
C ARG A 78 -10.23 -8.04 -5.95
N LYS A 79 -10.97 -8.07 -4.84
CA LYS A 79 -10.83 -7.13 -3.73
C LYS A 79 -10.74 -7.92 -2.45
N LEU A 80 -9.69 -7.66 -1.67
CA LEU A 80 -9.45 -8.38 -0.42
C LEU A 80 -9.72 -7.47 0.78
N SER A 81 -9.87 -8.10 1.94
CA SER A 81 -9.84 -7.41 3.22
C SER A 81 -8.42 -6.95 3.56
N PHE A 82 -8.31 -6.00 4.49
CA PHE A 82 -7.01 -5.55 5.00
C PHE A 82 -6.18 -6.71 5.57
N SER A 83 -6.81 -7.63 6.30
CA SER A 83 -6.11 -8.77 6.91
C SER A 83 -5.47 -9.68 5.86
N GLU A 84 -6.18 -9.92 4.75
CA GLU A 84 -5.66 -10.70 3.63
C GLU A 84 -4.49 -9.98 2.94
N TYR A 85 -4.60 -8.67 2.69
CA TYR A 85 -3.47 -7.90 2.16
C TYR A 85 -2.27 -7.90 3.12
N ALA A 86 -2.49 -7.74 4.42
CA ALA A 86 -1.44 -7.77 5.42
C ALA A 86 -0.72 -9.13 5.45
N GLU A 87 -1.47 -10.23 5.32
CA GLU A 87 -0.91 -11.58 5.22
C GLU A 87 -0.06 -11.74 3.94
N LEU A 88 -0.52 -11.21 2.81
CA LEU A 88 0.25 -11.24 1.56
C LEU A 88 1.54 -10.44 1.68
N VAL A 89 1.53 -9.25 2.30
CA VAL A 89 2.75 -8.48 2.55
C VAL A 89 3.74 -9.28 3.41
N GLY A 90 3.26 -9.94 4.46
CA GLY A 90 4.10 -10.75 5.34
C GLY A 90 4.72 -12.00 4.69
N LYS A 91 4.19 -12.46 3.55
CA LYS A 91 4.76 -13.57 2.76
C LYS A 91 5.83 -13.11 1.76
N LEU A 92 5.91 -11.82 1.47
CA LEU A 92 6.84 -11.23 0.50
C LEU A 92 8.12 -10.68 1.16
N THR A 93 8.14 -10.56 2.49
CA THR A 93 9.26 -10.10 3.32
C THR A 93 9.94 -11.25 4.03
#